data_AF-A0A501Q074-F1
#
_entry.id   AF-A0A501Q074-F1
#
_cell.length_a   1.000
_cell.length_b   1.000
_cell.length_c   1.000
_cell.angle_alpha   90.00
_cell.angle_beta   90.00
_cell.angle_gamma   90.00
#
_symmetry.space_group_name_H-M   'P 1'
#
loop_
_entity.id
_entity.type
_entity.pdbx_description
1 polymer ?
#
loop_
_entity_poly.entity_id
_entity_poly.type
_entity_poly.pdbx_seq_one_letter_code
_entity_poly.pdbx_strand_id
1 'polypeptide(L)'
;MKLFKPTPFLIVFGILEIFLGLTAIHYIFFENKGGMALAGVIAIIFAFIFFILIVIDRIAVHIKYMNIKVLWIVEIIIILCMAVYVYLNGIPVM
;
A
#
# COMPACT_ATOMS: atom_id res chain seq x y z
N MET A 1 -25.42 10.13 -1.08
CA MET A 1 -23.97 9.88 -0.92
C MET A 1 -23.64 8.48 -1.44
N LYS A 2 -23.11 8.32 -2.65
CA LYS A 2 -22.44 7.06 -3.05
C LYS A 2 -21.00 7.15 -2.53
N LEU A 3 -20.82 6.90 -1.23
CA LEU A 3 -19.68 7.41 -0.47
C LEU A 3 -18.37 6.61 -0.61
N PHE A 4 -18.41 5.42 -1.22
CA PHE A 4 -17.21 4.61 -1.32
C PHE A 4 -17.21 3.82 -2.61
N LYS A 5 -16.33 4.20 -3.53
CA LYS A 5 -16.03 3.41 -4.73
C LYS A 5 -14.70 2.71 -4.47
N PRO A 6 -14.69 1.45 -4.00
CA PRO A 6 -13.43 0.75 -3.79
C PRO A 6 -12.69 0.64 -5.13
N THR A 7 -11.39 0.92 -5.16
CA THR A 7 -10.54 0.68 -6.33
C THR A 7 -9.58 -0.45 -6.02
N PRO A 8 -9.04 -1.14 -7.04
CA PRO A 8 -7.98 -2.13 -6.85
C PRO A 8 -6.84 -1.66 -5.94
N PHE A 9 -6.35 -0.44 -6.12
CA PHE A 9 -5.31 0.15 -5.26
C PHE A 9 -5.75 0.26 -3.81
N LEU A 10 -6.95 0.76 -3.54
CA LEU A 10 -7.46 0.85 -2.18
C LEU A 10 -7.56 -0.52 -1.51
N ILE A 11 -8.00 -1.55 -2.25
CA ILE A 11 -8.14 -2.90 -1.69
C ILE A 11 -6.76 -3.46 -1.35
N VAL A 12 -5.81 -3.40 -2.30
CA VAL A 12 -4.48 -4.01 -2.12
C VAL A 12 -3.65 -3.23 -1.10
N PHE A 13 -3.52 -1.92 -1.26
CA PHE A 13 -2.74 -1.09 -0.33
C PHE A 13 -3.41 -1.01 1.05
N GLY A 14 -4.74 -1.00 1.13
CA GLY A 14 -5.44 -1.03 2.41
C GLY A 14 -5.16 -2.29 3.23
N ILE A 15 -5.12 -3.47 2.58
CA ILE A 15 -4.72 -4.71 3.26
C ILE A 15 -3.25 -4.64 3.70
N LEU A 16 -2.36 -4.19 2.83
CA LEU A 16 -0.93 -4.06 3.14
C LEU A 16 -0.68 -3.08 4.29
N GLU A 17 -1.44 -2.00 4.37
CA GLU A 17 -1.32 -0.99 5.42
C GLU A 17 -1.73 -1.55 6.79
N ILE A 18 -2.75 -2.42 6.85
CA ILE A 18 -3.11 -3.14 8.08
C ILE A 18 -1.94 -4.05 8.51
N PHE A 19 -1.36 -4.82 7.59
CA PHE A 19 -0.22 -5.67 7.91
C PHE A 19 0.98 -4.87 8.41
N LEU A 20 1.31 -3.75 7.75
CA LEU A 20 2.40 -2.87 8.16
C LEU A 20 2.14 -2.23 9.53
N GLY A 21 0.90 -1.80 9.80
CA GLY A 21 0.52 -1.25 11.09
C GLY A 21 0.68 -2.26 12.23
N LEU A 22 0.23 -3.51 12.03
CA LEU A 22 0.43 -4.59 13.00
C LEU A 22 1.91 -4.90 13.22
N THR A 23 2.70 -4.93 12.14
CA THR A 23 4.15 -5.19 12.20
C THR A 23 4.88 -4.08 12.93
N ALA A 24 4.56 -2.82 12.63
CA ALA A 24 5.10 -1.65 13.31
C ALA A 24 4.80 -1.69 14.81
N ILE A 25 3.54 -1.95 15.19
CA ILE A 25 3.15 -2.04 16.59
C ILE A 25 3.93 -3.16 17.29
N HIS A 26 3.98 -4.34 16.68
CA HIS A 26 4.67 -5.50 17.24
C HIS A 26 6.16 -5.21 17.48
N TYR A 27 6.87 -4.70 16.48
CA TYR A 27 8.31 -4.49 16.56
C TYR A 27 8.73 -3.25 17.37
N ILE A 28 7.89 -2.22 17.46
CA ILE A 28 8.20 -1.01 18.26
C ILE A 28 7.87 -1.21 19.74
N PHE A 29 6.79 -1.92 20.06
CA PHE A 29 6.29 -1.99 21.44
C PHE A 29 6.54 -3.33 22.13
N PHE A 30 6.62 -4.45 21.40
CA PHE A 30 6.78 -5.77 22.00
C PHE A 30 8.17 -6.37 21.76
N GLU A 31 8.67 -6.28 20.52
CA GLU A 31 9.99 -6.83 20.12
C GLU A 31 11.02 -5.74 19.84
N ASN A 32 11.10 -4.72 20.70
CA ASN A 32 12.00 -3.58 20.53
C ASN A 32 13.48 -3.86 20.91
N LYS A 33 14.03 -5.01 20.47
CA LYS A 33 15.42 -5.40 20.76
C LYS A 33 16.18 -5.65 19.46
N GLY A 34 17.43 -5.17 19.40
CA GLY A 34 18.28 -5.32 18.22
C GLY A 34 17.74 -4.56 17.00
N GLY A 35 17.87 -5.15 15.80
CA GLY A 35 17.41 -4.54 14.54
C GLY A 35 15.89 -4.47 14.35
N MET A 36 15.11 -5.06 15.27
CA MET A 36 13.65 -5.13 15.15
C MET A 36 12.99 -3.75 15.34
N ALA A 37 13.54 -2.90 16.22
CA ALA A 37 13.11 -1.52 16.38
C ALA A 37 13.15 -0.75 15.06
N LEU A 38 14.25 -0.91 14.31
CA LEU A 38 14.45 -0.30 13.01
C LEU A 38 13.47 -0.86 11.98
N ALA A 39 13.23 -2.17 11.97
CA ALA A 39 12.23 -2.79 11.11
C ALA A 39 10.81 -2.24 11.38
N GLY A 40 10.46 -1.99 12.64
CA GLY A 40 9.21 -1.33 13.02
C GLY A 40 9.10 0.10 12.50
N VAL A 41 10.18 0.89 12.61
CA VAL A 41 10.23 2.25 12.03
C VAL A 41 10.12 2.22 10.50
N ILE A 42 10.80 1.28 9.85
CA ILE A 42 10.70 1.08 8.39
C ILE A 42 9.25 0.73 8.01
N ALA A 43 8.58 -0.14 8.77
CA ALA A 43 7.18 -0.47 8.54
C ALA A 43 6.26 0.75 8.62
N ILE A 44 6.50 1.67 9.58
CA ILE A 44 5.77 2.96 9.64
C ILE A 44 6.03 3.81 8.41
N ILE A 45 7.29 3.92 7.96
CA ILE A 45 7.64 4.71 6.78
C ILE A 45 6.92 4.16 5.54
N PHE A 46 6.91 2.84 5.34
CA PHE A 46 6.18 2.22 4.23
C PHE A 46 4.66 2.37 4.36
N ALA A 47 4.11 2.28 5.58
CA ALA A 47 2.70 2.53 5.81
C ALA A 47 2.32 3.97 5.40
N PHE A 48 3.16 4.95 5.75
CA PHE A 48 2.96 6.34 5.35
C PHE A 48 3.02 6.54 3.83
N ILE A 49 3.92 5.84 3.14
CA ILE A 49 4.00 5.86 1.66
C ILE A 49 2.69 5.31 1.06
N PHE A 50 2.21 4.16 1.53
CA PHE A 50 0.96 3.58 1.06
C PHE A 50 -0.25 4.46 1.36
N PHE A 51 -0.28 5.10 2.53
CA PHE A 51 -1.30 6.09 2.87
C PHE A 51 -1.35 7.22 1.84
N ILE A 52 -0.19 7.79 1.47
CA ILE A 52 -0.12 8.83 0.44
C ILE A 52 -0.64 8.32 -0.91
N LEU A 53 -0.27 7.12 -1.32
CA LEU A 53 -0.75 6.52 -2.58
C LEU A 53 -2.28 6.36 -2.56
N ILE A 54 -2.86 5.91 -1.44
CA ILE A 54 -4.30 5.81 -1.27
C ILE A 54 -4.96 7.19 -1.38
N VAL A 55 -4.40 8.23 -0.75
CA VAL A 55 -4.93 9.59 -0.85
C VAL A 55 -4.93 10.09 -2.30
N ILE A 56 -3.83 9.86 -3.04
CA ILE A 56 -3.73 10.23 -4.46
C ILE A 56 -4.78 9.48 -5.29
N ASP A 57 -4.95 8.19 -5.07
CA ASP A 57 -5.98 7.36 -5.70
C ASP A 57 -7.40 7.91 -5.42
N ARG A 58 -7.70 8.24 -4.15
CA ARG A 58 -9.00 8.82 -3.78
C ARG A 58 -9.26 10.14 -4.49
N ILE A 59 -8.24 10.99 -4.64
CA ILE A 59 -8.34 12.24 -5.40
C ILE A 59 -8.61 11.94 -6.88
N ALA A 60 -7.86 11.03 -7.49
CA ALA A 60 -8.01 10.64 -8.89
C ALA A 60 -9.43 10.14 -9.20
N VAL A 61 -10.00 9.29 -8.34
CA VAL A 61 -11.37 8.75 -8.48
C VAL A 61 -12.46 9.84 -8.48
N HIS A 62 -12.21 10.99 -7.85
CA HIS A 62 -13.16 12.10 -7.78
C HIS A 62 -13.00 13.14 -8.89
N ILE A 63 -11.99 13.00 -9.76
CA ILE A 63 -11.83 13.87 -10.93
C ILE A 63 -12.98 13.65 -11.90
N LYS A 64 -13.75 14.72 -12.17
CA LYS A 64 -15.02 14.72 -12.92
C LYS A 64 -14.96 14.07 -14.31
N TYR A 65 -13.80 14.07 -14.96
CA TYR A 65 -13.61 13.55 -16.32
C TYR A 65 -12.89 12.20 -16.38
N MET A 66 -12.58 11.59 -15.24
CA MET A 66 -11.85 10.33 -15.21
C MET A 66 -12.77 9.14 -15.47
N ASN A 67 -12.42 8.32 -16.48
CA ASN A 67 -13.13 7.07 -16.72
C ASN A 67 -12.68 6.02 -15.69
N ILE A 68 -13.56 5.72 -14.72
CA ILE A 68 -13.30 4.78 -13.62
C ILE A 68 -12.87 3.39 -14.13
N LYS A 69 -13.43 2.91 -15.25
CA LYS A 69 -13.05 1.60 -15.80
C LYS A 69 -11.60 1.61 -16.30
N VAL A 70 -11.18 2.70 -16.94
CA VAL A 70 -9.80 2.86 -17.41
C VAL A 70 -8.85 2.96 -16.23
N LEU A 71 -9.21 3.73 -15.21
CA LEU A 71 -8.44 3.82 -13.96
C LEU A 71 -8.23 2.44 -13.33
N TRP A 72 -9.29 1.64 -13.20
CA TRP A 72 -9.20 0.28 -12.66
C TRP A 72 -8.26 -0.63 -13.47
N ILE A 73 -8.33 -0.56 -14.81
CA ILE A 73 -7.46 -1.35 -15.68
C ILE A 73 -5.99 -0.95 -15.46
N VAL A 74 -5.72 0.36 -15.40
CA VAL A 74 -4.37 0.88 -15.15
C VAL A 74 -3.84 0.41 -13.80
N GLU A 75 -4.65 0.50 -12.74
CA GLU A 75 -4.28 0.04 -11.42
C GLU A 75 -3.98 -1.46 -11.37
N ILE A 76 -4.83 -2.29 -11.99
CA ILE A 76 -4.62 -3.75 -12.06
C ILE A 76 -3.32 -4.08 -12.78
N ILE A 77 -3.04 -3.39 -13.90
CA ILE A 77 -1.79 -3.58 -14.65
C ILE A 77 -0.59 -3.22 -13.75
N ILE A 78 -0.66 -2.11 -13.02
CA ILE A 78 0.43 -1.69 -12.11
C ILE A 78 0.65 -2.74 -11.01
N ILE A 79 -0.42 -3.23 -10.37
CA ILE A 79 -0.34 -4.29 -9.35
C ILE A 79 0.29 -5.56 -9.93
N LEU A 80 -0.14 -5.99 -11.11
CA LEU A 80 0.39 -7.19 -11.77
C LEU A 80 1.87 -7.01 -12.13
N CYS A 81 2.26 -5.84 -12.67
CA CYS A 81 3.66 -5.53 -12.96
C CYS A 81 4.53 -5.57 -11.70
N MET A 82 4.06 -4.98 -10.58
CA MET A 82 4.77 -5.06 -9.30
C MET A 82 4.88 -6.50 -8.80
N ALA A 83 3.81 -7.29 -8.86
CA ALA A 83 3.82 -8.68 -8.44
C ALA A 83 4.79 -9.53 -9.28
N VAL A 84 4.80 -9.35 -10.60
CA VAL A 84 5.74 -10.02 -11.51
C VAL A 84 7.17 -9.58 -11.23
N TYR A 85 7.40 -8.27 -11.01
CA TYR A 85 8.73 -7.76 -10.68
C TYR A 85 9.28 -8.39 -9.40
N VAL A 86 8.47 -8.46 -8.34
CA VAL A 86 8.83 -9.10 -7.07
C VAL A 86 9.02 -10.60 -7.24
N TYR A 87 8.22 -11.27 -8.07
CA TYR A 87 8.41 -12.70 -8.35
C TYR A 87 9.75 -12.98 -9.04
N LEU A 88 10.13 -12.15 -10.02
CA LEU A 88 11.36 -12.34 -10.79
C LEU A 88 12.63 -11.93 -10.05
N ASN A 89 12.59 -10.85 -9.26
CA ASN A 89 13.76 -10.30 -8.59
C ASN A 89 13.83 -10.66 -7.10
N GLY A 90 12.79 -11.33 -6.57
CA GLY A 90 12.57 -11.44 -5.14
C GLY A 90 12.14 -10.10 -4.53
N ILE A 91 11.87 -10.11 -3.23
CA ILE A 91 11.91 -8.87 -2.43
C ILE A 91 13.39 -8.62 -2.16
N PRO A 92 13.99 -7.50 -2.60
CA PRO A 92 15.35 -7.18 -2.23
C PRO A 92 15.36 -6.92 -0.72
N VAL A 93 15.71 -7.97 0.03
CA VAL A 93 15.99 -7.88 1.46
C VAL A 93 17.33 -7.15 1.56
N MET A 94 17.28 -5.85 1.81
CA MET A 94 18.45 -5.10 2.29
C MET A 94 18.82 -5.57 3.70
#